data_AF-A0A529LZ65-F1
#
_entry.id   AF-A0A529LZ65-F1
#
_cell.length_a   1.000
_cell.length_b   1.000
_cell.length_c   1.000
_cell.angle_alpha   90.00
_cell.angle_beta   90.00
_cell.angle_gamma   90.00
#
_symmetry.space_group_name_H-M   'P 1'
#
loop_
_entity.id
_entity.type
_entity.pdbx_description
1 polymer ?
#
loop_
_entity_poly.entity_id
_entity_poly.type
_entity_poly.pdbx_seq_one_letter_code
_entity_poly.pdbx_strand_id
1 'polypeptide(L)' 'VQHFFEHYKDLEPGKWVKIEGWHDSKYAKKMIVDAIARAKAAK' A
#
# COMPACT_ATOMS: atom_id res chain seq x y z
N VAL A 1 -8.16 -4.92 -10.09
CA VAL A 1 -6.95 -5.17 -9.25
C VAL A 1 -7.29 -5.55 -7.81
N GLN A 2 -8.29 -4.94 -7.17
CA GLN A 2 -8.68 -5.26 -5.79
C GLN A 2 -8.86 -6.77 -5.52
N HIS A 3 -9.73 -7.43 -6.30
CA HIS A 3 -9.99 -8.88 -6.21
C HIS A 3 -8.73 -9.73 -6.16
N PHE A 4 -7.71 -9.40 -6.97
CA PHE A 4 -6.45 -10.14 -6.95
C PHE A 4 -5.74 -10.00 -5.61
N PHE A 5 -5.62 -8.78 -5.08
CA PHE A 5 -4.92 -8.53 -3.82
C PHE A 5 -5.68 -9.05 -2.59
N GLU A 6 -7.00 -9.21 -2.68
CA GLU A 6 -7.81 -9.86 -1.64
C GLU A 6 -7.52 -11.37 -1.55
N HIS A 7 -7.21 -12.03 -2.67
CA HIS A 7 -7.13 -13.50 -2.73
C HIS A 7 -5.74 -14.09 -2.96
N TYR A 8 -4.74 -13.34 -3.44
CA TYR A 8 -3.46 -13.91 -3.86
C TYR A 8 -2.66 -14.58 -2.73
N LYS A 9 -3.05 -14.37 -1.46
CA LYS A 9 -2.42 -14.92 -0.27
C LYS A 9 -3.25 -16.00 0.44
N ASP A 10 -4.40 -16.38 -0.09
CA ASP A 10 -5.33 -17.30 0.59
C ASP A 10 -4.72 -18.68 0.89
N LEU A 11 -3.69 -19.08 0.12
CA LEU A 11 -2.96 -20.33 0.28
C LEU A 11 -1.60 -20.18 0.98
N GLU A 12 -1.30 -19.01 1.53
CA GLU A 12 -0.06 -18.76 2.27
C GLU A 12 -0.36 -18.77 3.80
N PRO A 13 -0.05 -19.86 4.53
CA PRO A 13 -0.41 -19.96 5.95
C PRO A 13 0.10 -18.79 6.78
N GLY A 14 -0.79 -18.19 7.56
CA GLY A 14 -0.48 -17.04 8.43
C GLY A 14 -0.42 -15.68 7.73
N LYS A 15 -0.67 -15.62 6.42
CA LYS A 15 -0.74 -14.35 5.69
C LYS A 15 -2.17 -14.02 5.30
N TRP A 16 -2.49 -12.74 5.33
CA TRP A 16 -3.78 -12.19 4.93
C TRP A 16 -3.60 -10.76 4.43
N VAL A 17 -4.64 -10.21 3.83
CA VAL A 17 -4.71 -8.83 3.37
C VAL A 17 -6.06 -8.26 3.75
N LYS A 18 -6.09 -6.97 4.12
CA LYS A 18 -7.30 -6.17 4.21
C LYS A 18 -7.10 -4.92 3.37
N ILE A 19 -8.06 -4.67 2.49
CA ILE A 19 -8.09 -3.47 1.64
C ILE A 19 -8.89 -2.39 2.38
N GLU A 20 -8.25 -1.27 2.67
CA GLU A 20 -8.91 -0.12 3.31
C GLU A 20 -9.65 0.78 2.30
N GLY A 21 -9.24 0.77 1.02
CA GLY A 21 -9.94 1.47 -0.06
C GLY A 21 -9.02 2.05 -1.14
N TRP A 22 -9.63 2.80 -2.04
CA TRP A 22 -8.95 3.53 -3.12
C TRP A 22 -8.93 5.03 -2.83
N HIS A 23 -7.84 5.69 -3.23
CA HIS A 23 -7.71 7.14 -3.15
C HIS A 23 -7.38 7.75 -4.51
N ASP A 24 -7.51 9.07 -4.59
CA ASP A 24 -7.25 9.83 -5.82
C ASP A 24 -5.75 10.07 -6.10
N SER A 25 -5.48 10.70 -7.23
CA SER A 25 -4.11 11.02 -7.65
C SER A 25 -3.41 12.04 -6.75
N LYS A 26 -4.16 12.93 -6.07
CA LYS A 26 -3.60 13.93 -5.16
C LYS A 26 -3.06 13.25 -3.90
N TYR A 27 -3.82 12.32 -3.35
CA TYR A 27 -3.41 11.50 -2.21
C TYR A 27 -2.18 10.66 -2.57
N ALA A 28 -2.17 9.99 -3.72
CA ALA A 28 -1.03 9.20 -4.18
C ALA A 28 0.26 10.06 -4.29
N LYS A 29 0.18 11.25 -4.89
CA LYS A 29 1.32 12.18 -4.98
C LYS A 29 1.84 12.59 -3.61
N LYS A 30 0.94 12.88 -2.65
CA LYS A 30 1.32 13.20 -1.27
C LYS A 30 2.13 12.06 -0.64
N MET A 31 1.65 10.82 -0.77
CA MET A 31 2.31 9.64 -0.21
C MET A 31 3.75 9.46 -0.72
N ILE A 32 3.98 9.73 -2.01
CA ILE A 32 5.31 9.68 -2.63
C ILE A 32 6.24 10.72 -2.01
N VAL A 33 5.81 11.99 -1.90
CA VAL A 33 6.62 13.06 -1.32
C VAL A 33 6.93 12.78 0.15
N ASP A 34 5.95 12.33 0.93
CA ASP A 34 6.14 11.97 2.34
C ASP A 34 7.17 10.81 2.49
N ALA A 35 7.14 9.83 1.59
CA ALA A 35 8.09 8.72 1.59
C ALA A 35 9.53 9.18 1.29
N ILE A 36 9.71 10.10 0.33
CA ILE A 36 11.01 10.72 0.02
C ILE A 36 11.54 11.48 1.23
N ALA A 37 10.69 12.25 1.91
CA ALA A 37 11.09 13.00 3.10
C ALA A 37 11.54 12.05 4.23
N ARG A 38 10.80 10.97 4.50
CA ARG A 38 11.19 9.94 5.48
C ARG A 38 12.51 9.29 5.14
N ALA A 39 12.73 8.92 3.87
CA ALA A 39 13.97 8.31 3.42
C ALA A 39 15.18 9.24 3.59
N LYS A 40 15.01 10.56 3.34
CA LYS A 40 16.06 11.55 3.58
C LYS A 40 16.38 11.73 5.07
N ALA A 41 15.37 11.70 5.93
CA ALA A 41 15.52 11.88 7.38
C ALA A 41 16.10 10.66 8.09
N ALA A 42 15.98 9.47 7.50
CA ALA A 42 16.54 8.22 8.03
C ALA A 42 18.04 8.03 7.70
N LYS A 43 18.65 9.00 7.00
CA LYS A 43 20.08 9.02 6.65
C LYS A 43 20.80 10.04 7.53
#